data_AF-A0A5Q4ZYV0-F1
#
_entry.id   AF-A0A5Q4ZYV0-F1
#
_cell.length_a   1.000
_cell.length_b   1.000
_cell.length_c   1.000
_cell.angle_alpha   90.00
_cell.angle_beta   90.00
_cell.angle_gamma   90.00
#
_symmetry.space_group_name_H-M   'P 1'
#
loop_
_entity.id
_entity.type
_entity.pdbx_description
1 polymer ?
#
loop_
_entity_poly.entity_id
_entity_poly.type
_entity_poly.pdbx_seq_one_letter_code
_entity_poly.pdbx_strand_id
1 'polypeptide(L)' 'MAVLIKSFGNNTEVSSFTELMQALKEKYAQTSVSLVYTKINEGLKKVVFIDVNVNGDELEVMDSYIPQRPINLEALFV' A
#
# COMPACT_ATOMS: atom_id res chain seq x y z
N MET A 1 -0.84 14.09 2.75
CA MET A 1 -1.10 13.36 1.49
C MET A 1 -1.86 12.10 1.86
N ALA A 2 -2.94 11.76 1.15
CA ALA A 2 -3.74 10.58 1.46
C ALA A 2 -3.41 9.44 0.49
N VAL A 3 -3.27 8.24 1.03
CA VAL A 3 -3.18 7.00 0.26
C VAL A 3 -4.49 6.25 0.46
N LEU A 4 -5.15 5.89 -0.63
CA LEU A 4 -6.34 5.06 -0.61
C LEU A 4 -5.94 3.62 -0.94
N ILE A 5 -6.07 2.73 0.05
CA ILE A 5 -5.91 1.29 -0.12
C ILE A 5 -7.24 0.75 -0.62
N LYS A 6 -7.25 0.11 -1.80
CA LYS A 6 -8.44 -0.52 -2.38
C LYS A 6 -8.28 -2.02 -2.47
N SER A 7 -9.26 -2.73 -1.93
CA SER A 7 -9.49 -4.16 -2.10
C SER A 7 -10.96 -4.39 -2.46
N PHE A 8 -11.30 -5.55 -3.01
CA PHE A 8 -12.67 -5.90 -3.42
C PHE A 8 -13.65 -5.76 -2.25
N GLY A 9 -14.39 -4.64 -2.22
CA GLY A 9 -15.39 -4.33 -1.18
C GLY A 9 -14.87 -3.60 0.05
N ASN A 10 -13.54 -3.42 0.21
CA ASN A 10 -12.94 -2.77 1.37
C ASN A 10 -11.93 -1.69 0.96
N ASN A 11 -12.32 -0.43 1.17
CA ASN A 11 -11.46 0.73 0.95
C ASN A 11 -11.06 1.34 2.30
N THR A 12 -9.77 1.61 2.48
CA THR A 12 -9.26 2.32 3.66
C THR A 12 -8.41 3.50 3.20
N GLU A 13 -8.73 4.69 3.68
CA GLU A 13 -7.91 5.88 3.47
C GLU A 13 -6.98 6.06 4.67
N VAL A 14 -5.70 6.30 4.38
CA VAL A 14 -4.65 6.53 5.39
C VAL A 14 -3.88 7.79 5.03
N SER A 15 -3.42 8.53 6.05
CA SER A 15 -2.76 9.83 5.89
C SER A 15 -1.29 9.83 6.29
N SER A 16 -0.79 8.72 6.84
CA SER A 16 0.61 8.57 7.24
C SER A 16 1.18 7.19 6.90
N PHE A 17 2.50 7.11 6.84
CA PHE A 17 3.21 5.85 6.64
C PHE A 17 2.89 4.82 7.73
N THR A 18 2.83 5.25 9.00
CA THR A 18 2.48 4.40 10.13
C THR A 18 1.07 3.82 9.99
N GLU A 19 0.08 4.65 9.63
CA GLU A 19 -1.29 4.19 9.38
C GLU A 19 -1.36 3.21 8.21
N LEU A 20 -0.61 3.46 7.13
CA LEU A 20 -0.53 2.53 6.00
C LEU A 20 -0.01 1.17 6.45
N MET A 21 1.12 1.14 7.16
CA MET A 21 1.73 -0.11 7.63
C MET A 21 0.79 -0.90 8.54
N GLN A 22 0.13 -0.20 9.48
CA GLN A 22 -0.84 -0.81 10.37
C GLN A 22 -2.05 -1.36 9.61
N ALA A 23 -2.62 -0.58 8.68
CA ALA A 23 -3.76 -1.02 7.88
C ALA A 23 -3.42 -2.24 7.02
N LEU A 24 -2.24 -2.26 6.39
CA LEU A 24 -1.79 -3.41 5.59
C LEU A 24 -1.63 -4.67 6.45
N LYS A 25 -1.03 -4.55 7.64
CA LYS A 25 -0.83 -5.68 8.56
C LYS A 25 -2.14 -6.22 9.14
N GLU A 26 -3.08 -5.35 9.52
CA GLU A 26 -4.29 -5.76 10.24
C GLU A 26 -5.47 -6.13 9.32
N LYS A 27 -5.65 -5.41 8.21
CA LYS A 27 -6.87 -5.49 7.39
C LYS A 27 -6.65 -6.14 6.03
N TYR A 28 -5.42 -6.12 5.54
CA TYR A 28 -5.08 -6.55 4.17
C TYR A 28 -4.01 -7.65 4.16
N ALA A 29 -3.81 -8.34 5.29
CA ALA A 29 -2.89 -9.45 5.39
C ALA A 29 -3.23 -10.54 4.36
N GLN A 30 -2.20 -11.10 3.71
CA GLN A 30 -2.33 -12.16 2.69
C GLN A 30 -3.26 -11.77 1.51
N THR A 31 -3.36 -10.48 1.21
CA THR A 31 -4.28 -9.94 0.19
C THR A 31 -3.53 -9.06 -0.81
N SER A 32 -3.92 -9.13 -2.08
CA SER A 32 -3.47 -8.18 -3.09
C SER A 32 -4.36 -6.93 -3.08
N VAL A 33 -3.75 -5.75 -3.03
CA VAL A 33 -4.45 -4.46 -2.97
C VAL A 33 -3.87 -3.47 -3.97
N SER A 34 -4.64 -2.45 -4.33
CA SER A 34 -4.11 -1.30 -5.07
C SER A 34 -4.00 -0.08 -4.17
N LEU A 35 -2.84 0.55 -4.14
CA LEU A 35 -2.58 1.83 -3.48
C LEU A 35 -2.79 2.96 -4.48
N VAL A 36 -3.74 3.85 -4.20
CA VAL A 36 -4.02 5.03 -5.02
C VAL A 36 -3.59 6.27 -4.26
N TYR A 37 -2.74 7.09 -4.87
CA TYR A 37 -2.17 8.29 -4.23
C TYR A 37 -1.85 9.38 -5.25
N THR A 38 -1.65 10.60 -4.78
CA THR A 38 -1.23 11.75 -5.60
C THR A 38 0.00 12.35 -4.96
N LYS A 39 1.15 12.34 -5.64
CA LYS A 39 2.38 12.94 -5.09
C LYS A 39 2.21 14.45 -4.87
N ILE A 40 2.86 15.00 -3.85
CA ILE A 40 2.74 16.40 -3.41
C ILE A 40 2.96 17.42 -4.56
N ASN A 41 3.79 17.08 -5.55
CA ASN A 41 4.12 17.95 -6.70
C ASN A 41 3.56 17.46 -8.04
N GLU A 42 2.64 16.49 -8.03
CA GLU A 42 2.02 15.95 -9.23
C GLU A 42 0.49 16.11 -9.16
N GLY A 43 -0.15 16.56 -10.24
CA GLY A 43 -1.62 16.63 -10.30
C GLY A 43 -2.30 15.30 -10.65
N LEU A 44 -1.52 14.26 -10.94
CA LEU A 44 -2.00 12.98 -11.45
C LEU A 44 -2.04 11.93 -10.35
N LYS A 45 -3.17 11.20 -10.28
CA LYS A 45 -3.27 10.02 -9.44
C LYS A 45 -2.38 8.90 -9.99
N LYS A 46 -1.63 8.29 -9.10
CA LYS A 46 -0.85 7.08 -9.34
C LYS A 46 -1.53 5.89 -8.67
N VAL A 47 -1.34 4.73 -9.28
CA VAL A 47 -1.83 3.45 -8.76
C VAL A 47 -0.67 2.48 -8.74
N VAL A 48 -0.47 1.83 -7.60
CA VAL A 48 0.52 0.76 -7.43
C VAL A 48 -0.23 -0.47 -6.94
N PHE A 49 0.01 -1.62 -7.56
CA PHE A 49 -0.60 -2.89 -7.18
C PHE A 49 0.40 -3.67 -6.36
N ILE A 50 -0.01 -4.09 -5.16
CA ILE A 50 0.87 -4.73 -4.20
C ILE A 50 0.26 -6.03 -3.67
N ASP A 51 1.14 -6.99 -3.41
CA ASP A 51 0.83 -8.19 -2.64
C ASP A 51 1.33 -7.99 -1.22
N VAL A 52 0.43 -8.22 -0.26
CA VAL A 52 0.70 -8.05 1.17
C VAL A 52 0.85 -9.42 1.79
N ASN A 53 2.00 -9.70 2.40
CA ASN A 53 2.24 -10.93 3.14
C ASN A 53 2.70 -10.60 4.56
N VAL A 54 2.09 -11.25 5.56
CA VAL A 54 2.40 -11.07 6.98
C VAL A 54 2.88 -12.39 7.55
N ASN A 55 4.17 -12.50 7.86
CA ASN A 55 4.78 -13.69 8.45
C ASN A 55 5.09 -13.42 9.92
N GLY A 56 4.12 -13.73 10.79
CA GLY A 56 4.21 -13.37 12.21
C GLY A 56 4.16 -11.85 12.38
N ASP A 57 5.26 -11.25 12.82
CA ASP A 57 5.35 -9.79 12.97
C ASP A 57 5.90 -9.05 11.75
N GLU A 58 6.49 -9.78 10.81
CA GLU A 58 7.11 -9.22 9.60
C GLU A 58 6.05 -8.95 8.53
N LEU A 59 6.08 -7.74 7.97
CA LEU A 59 5.24 -7.32 6.85
C LEU A 59 6.11 -7.25 5.59
N GLU A 60 5.80 -8.09 4.62
CA GLU A 60 6.38 -8.08 3.28
C GLU A 60 5.39 -7.48 2.29
N VAL A 61 5.83 -6.50 1.51
CA VAL A 61 5.01 -5.86 0.47
C VAL A 61 5.75 -5.87 -0.85
N MET A 62 5.20 -6.59 -1.81
CA MET A 62 5.80 -6.82 -3.13
C MET A 62 4.93 -6.21 -4.23
N ASP A 63 5.53 -5.87 -5.37
CA ASP A 63 4.80 -5.50 -6.58
C ASP A 63 4.05 -6.72 -7.15
N SER A 64 2.74 -6.60 -7.38
CA SER A 64 1.92 -7.72 -7.87
C SER A 64 2.23 -8.12 -9.32
N TYR A 65 2.87 -7.25 -10.11
CA TYR A 65 3.17 -7.50 -11.52
C TYR A 65 4.65 -7.78 -11.79
N ILE A 66 5.53 -7.45 -10.83
CA ILE A 66 6.97 -7.68 -10.96
C ILE A 66 7.41 -8.64 -9.84
N PRO A 67 7.66 -9.92 -10.17
CA PRO A 67 8.05 -10.91 -9.18
C PRO A 67 9.25 -10.47 -8.35
N GLN A 68 9.18 -10.67 -7.04
CA GLN A 68 10.26 -10.40 -6.08
C GLN A 68 10.75 -8.95 -6.02
N ARG A 69 9.95 -7.99 -6.47
CA ARG A 69 10.28 -6.57 -6.33
C ARG A 69 9.61 -5.98 -5.08
N PRO A 70 10.37 -5.68 -4.01
CA PRO A 70 9.82 -4.98 -2.86
C PRO A 70 9.42 -3.54 -3.23
N ILE A 71 8.33 -3.07 -2.65
CA ILE A 71 7.85 -1.69 -2.82
C ILE A 71 8.36 -0.84 -1.66
N ASN A 72 9.01 0.28 -1.97
CA ASN A 72 9.31 1.31 -0.97
C ASN A 72 8.05 2.13 -0.68
N LEU A 73 7.32 1.77 0.37
CA LEU A 73 6.08 2.42 0.79
C LEU A 73 6.29 3.79 1.44
N GLU A 74 7.44 4.05 2.05
CA GLU A 74 7.73 5.35 2.67
C GLU A 74 7.82 6.46 1.61
N ALA A 75 8.34 6.13 0.42
CA ALA A 75 8.39 7.03 -0.74
C ALA A 75 7.01 7.50 -1.23
N LEU A 76 5.92 6.93 -0.73
CA LEU A 76 4.55 7.40 -0.99
C LEU A 76 4.17 8.62 -0.15
N PHE A 77 4.96 8.99 0.87
CA PHE A 77 4.67 10.06 1.82
C PHE A 77 5.61 11.27 1.73
N VAL A 78 6.59 11.23 0.82
CA VAL A 78 7.65 12.24 0.64
C VAL A 78 7.57 12.94 -0.71
#